data_AF-A0A8C9HIU1-F1
#
_entry.id   AF-A0A8C9HIU1-F1
#
_cell.length_a   1.000
_cell.length_b   1.000
_cell.length_c   1.000
_cell.angle_alpha   90.00
_cell.angle_beta   90.00
_cell.angle_gamma   90.00
#
_symmetry.space_group_name_H-M   'P 1'
#
loop_
_entity.id
_entity.type
_entity.pdbx_description
1 polymer ?
#
loop_
_entity_poly.entity_id
_entity_poly.type
_entity_poly.pdbx_seq_one_letter_code
_entity_poly.pdbx_strand_id
1 'polypeptide(L)'
;MDKKRSIVKKPDRGSFLLDHNSECTSIKNKYLKCLKKHNNDHLSCRNYSKEYFICRMDKNLLERQDLNELGFKENELDQDSRIKNFKDVYSYNIKMENKNKLK
;
A
#
# COMPACT_ATOMS: atom_id res chain seq x y z
N MET A 1 -10.44 27.49 -32.59
CA MET A 1 -11.09 26.63 -31.58
C MET A 1 -10.10 26.44 -30.44
N ASP A 2 -10.14 27.33 -29.45
CA ASP A 2 -9.27 27.25 -28.29
C ASP A 2 -9.63 26.03 -27.44
N LYS A 3 -8.77 25.01 -27.53
CA LYS A 3 -8.88 23.77 -26.77
C LYS A 3 -8.65 24.15 -25.31
N LYS A 4 -9.73 24.36 -24.54
CA LYS A 4 -9.69 24.65 -23.10
C LYS A 4 -8.72 23.67 -22.44
N ARG A 5 -7.57 24.18 -22.01
CA ARG A 5 -6.52 23.42 -21.35
C ARG A 5 -7.13 22.84 -20.07
N SER A 6 -7.25 21.51 -20.00
CA SER A 6 -7.71 20.85 -18.78
C SER A 6 -6.76 21.21 -17.65
N ILE A 7 -7.26 21.83 -16.59
CA ILE A 7 -6.49 22.03 -15.36
C ILE A 7 -6.31 20.65 -14.75
N VAL A 8 -5.16 20.01 -15.02
CA VAL A 8 -4.79 18.75 -14.38
C VAL A 8 -4.56 19.08 -12.92
N LYS A 9 -5.50 18.70 -12.05
CA LYS A 9 -5.32 18.81 -10.61
C LYS A 9 -4.12 17.93 -10.26
N LYS A 10 -3.11 18.50 -9.59
CA LYS A 10 -1.98 17.71 -9.08
C LYS A 10 -2.55 16.56 -8.24
N PRO A 11 -1.94 15.36 -8.28
CA PRO A 11 -2.35 14.29 -7.38
C PRO A 11 -2.29 14.82 -5.95
N ASP A 12 -3.32 14.53 -5.14
CA ASP A 12 -3.40 15.05 -3.78
C ASP A 12 -2.18 14.61 -2.93
N ARG A 13 -1.57 13.48 -3.29
CA ARG A 13 -0.35 12.92 -2.67
C ARG A 13 0.94 13.18 -3.47
N GLY A 14 0.88 14.12 -4.42
CA GLY A 14 1.98 14.53 -5.29
C GLY A 14 2.19 13.65 -6.52
N SER A 15 2.59 14.27 -7.63
CA SER A 15 3.19 13.59 -8.77
C SER A 15 4.68 13.42 -8.50
N PHE A 16 5.14 12.18 -8.57
CA PHE A 16 6.50 11.71 -8.35
C PHE A 16 7.62 12.74 -8.64
N LEU A 17 8.08 13.45 -7.59
CA LEU A 17 9.48 13.81 -7.41
C LEU A 17 9.87 13.26 -6.03
N LEU A 18 9.89 11.92 -5.96
CA LEU A 18 10.13 11.17 -4.73
C LEU A 18 11.59 11.33 -4.31
N ASP A 19 11.79 11.90 -3.12
CA ASP A 19 13.03 11.79 -2.37
C ASP A 19 14.26 12.30 -3.14
N HIS A 20 14.23 13.59 -3.52
CA HIS A 20 15.32 14.26 -4.24
C HIS A 20 16.67 14.10 -3.53
N ASN A 21 16.66 14.16 -2.21
CA ASN A 21 17.86 14.10 -1.38
C ASN A 21 18.22 12.66 -0.95
N SER A 22 17.48 11.65 -1.44
CA SER A 22 17.72 10.23 -1.16
C SER A 22 17.73 9.88 0.33
N GLU A 23 16.99 10.61 1.17
CA GLU A 23 17.01 10.50 2.63
C GLU A 23 16.54 9.11 3.11
N CYS A 24 15.62 8.48 2.38
CA CYS A 24 15.09 7.16 2.72
C CYS A 24 15.64 6.05 1.80
N THR A 25 16.67 6.33 0.99
CA THR A 25 17.20 5.39 0.00
C THR A 25 17.81 4.13 0.62
N SER A 26 18.39 4.21 1.82
CA SER A 26 18.92 3.01 2.51
C SER A 26 17.83 1.98 2.78
N ILE A 27 16.69 2.41 3.34
CA ILE A 27 15.55 1.54 3.65
C ILE A 27 14.86 1.07 2.37
N LYS A 28 14.69 1.96 1.38
CA LYS A 28 14.23 1.61 0.03
C LYS A 28 15.05 0.46 -0.55
N ASN A 29 16.38 0.53 -0.45
CA ASN A 29 17.26 -0.50 -0.99
C ASN A 29 17.13 -1.83 -0.23
N LYS A 30 16.90 -1.81 1.09
CA LYS A 30 16.58 -3.04 1.86
C LYS A 30 15.27 -3.66 1.37
N TYR A 31 14.23 -2.85 1.17
CA TYR A 31 12.95 -3.31 0.63
C TYR A 31 13.12 -3.94 -0.77
N LEU A 32 13.82 -3.26 -1.69
CA LEU A 32 14.07 -3.77 -3.04
C LEU A 32 14.92 -5.05 -3.04
N LYS A 33 15.92 -5.16 -2.15
CA LYS A 33 16.70 -6.39 -1.98
C LYS A 33 15.83 -7.53 -1.47
N CYS A 34 14.92 -7.26 -0.52
CA CYS A 34 13.97 -8.25 -0.05
C CYS A 34 13.04 -8.72 -1.19
N LEU A 35 12.45 -7.80 -1.96
CA LEU A 35 11.58 -8.18 -3.07
C LEU A 35 12.30 -9.09 -4.08
N LYS A 36 13.54 -8.74 -4.45
CA LYS A 36 14.36 -9.58 -5.34
C LYS A 36 14.60 -10.98 -4.78
N LYS A 37 14.78 -11.11 -3.46
CA LYS A 37 15.00 -12.41 -2.79
C LYS A 37 13.72 -13.25 -2.71
N HIS A 38 12.56 -12.61 -2.59
CA HIS A 38 11.27 -13.27 -2.38
C HIS A 38 10.37 -13.25 -3.64
N ASN A 39 10.95 -13.25 -4.84
CA ASN A 39 10.21 -13.25 -6.12
C ASN A 39 9.13 -12.16 -6.22
N ASN A 40 9.46 -10.96 -5.75
CA ASN A 40 8.58 -9.79 -5.66
C ASN A 40 7.34 -9.98 -4.75
N ASP A 41 7.38 -10.93 -3.80
CA ASP A 41 6.36 -11.02 -2.76
C ASP A 41 6.47 -9.83 -1.78
N HIS A 42 5.50 -8.94 -1.87
CA HIS A 42 5.39 -7.78 -1.00
C HIS A 42 5.09 -8.14 0.46
N LEU A 43 4.45 -9.30 0.72
CA LEU A 43 4.08 -9.72 2.07
C LEU A 43 5.30 -10.12 2.88
N SER A 44 6.20 -10.92 2.29
CA SER A 44 7.49 -11.27 2.87
C SER A 44 8.34 -10.04 3.22
N CYS A 45 8.14 -8.92 2.52
CA CYS A 45 8.91 -7.69 2.67
C CYS A 45 8.16 -6.55 3.38
N ARG A 46 7.01 -6.86 4.01
CA ARG A 46 6.12 -5.87 4.65
C ARG A 46 6.79 -5.05 5.74
N ASN A 47 7.75 -5.62 6.47
CA ASN A 47 8.48 -4.85 7.48
C ASN A 47 9.30 -3.70 6.86
N TYR A 48 10.02 -3.98 5.76
CA TYR A 48 10.82 -2.96 5.09
C TYR A 48 9.98 -1.90 4.41
N SER A 49 8.79 -2.26 3.88
CA SER A 49 7.87 -1.25 3.34
C SER A 49 7.31 -0.37 4.45
N LYS A 50 6.97 -0.95 5.62
CA LYS A 50 6.54 -0.19 6.81
C LYS A 50 7.60 0.83 7.24
N GLU A 51 8.85 0.39 7.42
CA GLU A 51 9.98 1.26 7.77
C GLU A 51 10.19 2.37 6.73
N TYR A 52 10.01 2.06 5.45
CA TYR A 52 10.16 3.04 4.38
C TYR A 52 9.10 4.14 4.45
N PHE A 53 7.84 3.79 4.71
CA PHE A 53 6.78 4.79 4.91
C PHE A 53 7.02 5.65 6.16
N ILE A 54 7.43 5.03 7.27
CA ILE A 54 7.78 5.77 8.50
C ILE A 54 8.88 6.79 8.23
N CYS A 55 9.98 6.38 7.58
CA CYS A 55 11.05 7.28 7.21
C CYS A 55 10.55 8.50 6.42
N ARG A 56 9.69 8.27 5.43
CA ARG A 56 9.15 9.36 4.60
C ARG A 56 8.24 10.30 5.40
N MET A 57 7.46 9.77 6.33
CA MET A 57 6.63 10.59 7.22
C MET A 57 7.49 11.42 8.18
N ASP A 58 8.56 10.85 8.74
CA ASP A 58 9.45 11.55 9.66
C ASP A 58 10.28 12.64 8.99
N LYS A 59 10.64 12.43 7.73
CA LYS A 59 11.35 13.42 6.89
C LYS A 59 10.42 14.43 6.22
N ASN A 60 9.12 14.39 6.50
CA ASN A 60 8.10 15.22 5.84
C ASN A 60 8.11 15.08 4.30
N LEU A 61 8.55 13.92 3.78
CA LEU A 61 8.51 13.51 2.37
C LEU A 61 7.20 12.80 2.00
N LEU A 62 6.37 12.55 3.01
CA LEU A 62 5.02 12.02 2.95
C LEU A 62 4.24 12.61 4.13
N GLU A 63 2.97 12.94 3.93
CA GLU A 63 2.09 13.37 5.01
C GLU A 63 1.95 12.27 6.07
N ARG A 64 1.94 12.64 7.35
CA ARG A 64 1.76 11.68 8.45
C ARG A 64 0.35 11.12 8.39
N GLN A 65 0.24 9.80 8.37
CA GLN A 65 -1.02 9.06 8.37
C GLN A 65 -0.88 7.85 9.30
N ASP A 66 -2.01 7.31 9.76
CA ASP A 66 -2.00 6.08 10.53
C ASP A 66 -1.47 4.94 9.65
N LEU A 67 -0.55 4.16 10.21
CA LEU A 67 -0.04 2.93 9.62
C LEU A 67 -1.17 1.96 9.27
N ASN A 68 -2.26 1.96 10.02
CA ASN A 68 -3.44 1.15 9.72
C ASN A 68 -4.11 1.55 8.39
N GLU A 69 -4.19 2.85 8.09
CA GLU A 69 -4.73 3.38 6.83
C GLU A 69 -3.82 3.05 5.64
N LEU A 70 -2.52 2.93 5.90
CA LEU A 70 -1.52 2.45 4.93
C LEU A 70 -1.46 0.92 4.81
N GLY A 71 -2.33 0.19 5.53
CA GLY A 71 -2.42 -1.28 5.45
C GLY A 71 -1.44 -2.04 6.35
N PHE A 72 -0.89 -1.39 7.39
CA PHE A 72 0.05 -1.98 8.35
C PHE A 72 -0.60 -2.35 9.69
N LYS A 73 -1.70 -3.10 9.66
CA LYS A 73 -2.34 -3.64 10.86
C LYS A 73 -1.41 -4.60 11.61
N GLU A 74 -1.46 -4.57 12.94
CA GLU A 74 -0.62 -5.39 13.85
C GLU A 74 -0.93 -6.89 13.75
N ASN A 75 -2.20 -7.25 13.50
CA ASN A 75 -2.67 -8.63 13.52
C ASN A 75 -2.47 -9.42 12.21
N GLU A 76 -1.91 -8.82 11.16
CA GLU A 76 -1.78 -9.44 9.81
C GLU A 76 -0.43 -10.11 9.54
N LEU A 77 0.44 -10.17 10.56
CA LEU A 77 1.73 -10.84 10.45
C LEU A 77 1.58 -12.35 10.23
N ASP A 78 0.45 -12.93 10.61
CA ASP A 78 0.16 -14.33 10.38
C ASP A 78 -0.49 -14.55 9.00
N GLN A 79 0.12 -15.41 8.19
CA GLN A 79 -0.40 -15.78 6.87
C GLN A 79 -1.78 -16.43 6.99
N ASP A 80 -2.02 -17.12 8.11
CA ASP A 80 -3.29 -17.76 8.45
C ASP A 80 -4.41 -16.74 8.71
N SER A 81 -4.08 -15.61 9.36
CA SER A 81 -5.01 -14.49 9.57
C SER A 81 -5.43 -13.84 8.23
N ARG A 82 -4.49 -13.71 7.28
CA ARG A 82 -4.76 -13.19 5.93
C ARG A 82 -5.62 -14.15 5.10
N ILE A 83 -5.34 -15.46 5.17
CA ILE A 83 -6.13 -16.48 4.47
C ILE A 83 -7.55 -16.55 5.05
N LYS A 84 -7.73 -16.47 6.37
CA LYS A 84 -9.05 -16.35 7.00
C LYS A 84 -9.81 -15.14 6.50
N ASN A 85 -9.21 -13.94 6.59
CA ASN A 85 -9.83 -12.72 6.09
C ASN A 85 -10.22 -12.82 4.61
N PHE A 86 -9.38 -13.42 3.76
CA PHE A 86 -9.71 -13.63 2.35
C PHE A 86 -10.86 -14.62 2.15
N LYS A 87 -10.88 -15.74 2.89
CA LYS A 87 -12.00 -16.71 2.87
C LYS A 87 -13.31 -16.11 3.38
N ASP A 88 -13.24 -15.22 4.37
CA ASP A 88 -14.40 -14.51 4.91
C ASP A 88 -14.96 -13.51 3.89
N VAL A 89 -14.09 -12.75 3.20
CA VAL A 89 -14.48 -11.85 2.11
C VAL A 89 -15.07 -12.64 0.93
N TYR A 90 -14.45 -13.75 0.53
CA TYR A 90 -14.97 -14.61 -0.55
C TYR A 90 -16.31 -15.24 -0.17
N SER A 91 -16.46 -15.74 1.07
CA SER A 91 -17.73 -16.26 1.60
C SER A 91 -18.81 -15.19 1.65
N TYR A 92 -18.48 -13.95 2.05
CA TYR A 92 -19.44 -12.85 2.06
C TYR A 92 -19.94 -12.53 0.64
N ASN A 93 -19.03 -12.43 -0.33
CA ASN A 93 -19.39 -12.15 -1.72
C ASN A 93 -20.26 -13.26 -2.33
N ILE A 94 -19.94 -14.55 -2.10
CA ILE A 94 -20.78 -15.68 -2.50
C ILE A 94 -22.16 -15.61 -1.85
N LYS A 95 -22.23 -15.30 -0.56
CA LYS A 95 -23.50 -15.19 0.17
C LYS A 95 -24.37 -14.06 -0.39
N MET A 96 -23.75 -12.94 -0.78
CA MET A 96 -24.43 -11.81 -1.41
C MET A 96 -24.89 -12.12 -2.85
N GLU A 97 -24.09 -12.82 -3.65
CA GLU A 97 -24.49 -13.29 -4.99
C GLU A 97 -25.69 -14.22 -4.92
N ASN A 98 -25.68 -15.18 -3.98
CA ASN A 98 -26.80 -16.10 -3.78
C ASN A 98 -28.07 -15.37 -3.30
N LYS A 99 -27.93 -14.34 -2.46
CA LYS A 99 -29.05 -13.50 -2.02
C LYS A 99 -29.64 -12.66 -3.16
N ASN A 100 -28.81 -12.25 -4.12
CA ASN A 100 -29.25 -11.53 -5.32
C ASN A 100 -29.91 -12.45 -6.35
N LYS A 101 -29.57 -13.75 -6.37
CA LYS A 101 -30.25 -14.78 -7.19
C LYS A 101 -31.61 -15.22 -6.66
N LEU A 102 -31.90 -14.97 -5.38
CA LEU A 102 -33.15 -15.35 -4.73
C LEU A 102 -34.20 -14.21 -4.70
N LYS A 103 -33.91 -13.10 -5.38
CA LYS A 103 -34.84 -12.00 -5.66
C LYS A 103 -35.19 -12.02 -7.14
#